data_AF-A0A523Y4K5-F1
#
_entry.id   AF-A0A523Y4K5-F1
#
_cell.length_a   1.000
_cell.length_b   1.000
_cell.length_c   1.000
_cell.angle_alpha   90.00
_cell.angle_beta   90.00
_cell.angle_gamma   90.00
#
_symmetry.space_group_name_H-M   'P 1'
#
loop_
_entity.id
_entity.type
_entity.pdbx_description
1 polymer ?
#
loop_
_entity_poly.entity_id
_entity_poly.type
_entity_poly.pdbx_seq_one_letter_code
_entity_poly.pdbx_strand_id
1 'polypeptide(L)'
;AILTTVAFHSRVDVEDVYCQGIARITEHDFRYAKELGYEIKLLAIAKKGDGSIEARVHPVFIPEDFLLAKVGGVYNAVQIEGDLVGKVLFYGEGAGALPTSSAIVADVIALAQNISSGRKNTAQLTFLRPKAIKPISELVTRYYLRMSVADRPGVLGQIAKVLGDRSISISSVIQKETDVATQTAEIVIMTHPAREQFMQQALKEMEKLPVVKEICNFIRVEG
;
A
#
# COMPACT_ATOMS: atom_id res chain seq x y z
N ALA A 1 -9.75 5.82 7.66
CA ALA A 1 -10.61 6.30 8.76
C ALA A 1 -11.98 5.61 8.73
N ILE A 2 -12.95 6.06 7.91
CA ILE A 2 -14.35 5.57 7.96
C ILE A 2 -14.46 4.03 7.85
N LEU A 3 -13.92 3.43 6.78
CA LEU A 3 -13.99 1.97 6.58
C LEU A 3 -13.38 1.19 7.75
N THR A 4 -12.24 1.65 8.25
CA THR A 4 -11.55 1.05 9.42
C THR A 4 -12.42 1.13 10.68
N THR A 5 -13.03 2.28 10.92
CA THR A 5 -13.92 2.52 12.07
C THR A 5 -15.13 1.61 12.05
N VAL A 6 -15.77 1.46 10.89
CA VAL A 6 -16.93 0.60 10.70
C VAL A 6 -16.54 -0.88 10.80
N ALA A 7 -15.47 -1.30 10.12
CA ALA A 7 -15.06 -2.71 10.06
C ALA A 7 -14.60 -3.25 11.43
N PHE A 8 -13.85 -2.46 12.20
CA PHE A 8 -13.22 -2.92 13.43
C PHE A 8 -13.85 -2.39 14.71
N HIS A 9 -14.93 -1.62 14.61
CA HIS A 9 -15.65 -1.03 15.77
C HIS A 9 -14.69 -0.30 16.73
N SER A 10 -13.72 0.42 16.17
CA SER A 10 -12.73 1.23 16.89
C SER A 10 -12.62 2.56 16.20
N ARG A 11 -12.72 3.67 16.94
CA ARG A 11 -12.56 5.01 16.35
C ARG A 11 -11.16 5.17 15.77
N VAL A 12 -11.10 5.58 14.50
CA VAL A 12 -9.87 5.92 13.77
C VAL A 12 -10.09 7.27 13.12
N ASP A 13 -9.29 8.26 13.52
CA ASP A 13 -9.32 9.59 12.94
C ASP A 13 -8.46 9.63 11.64
N VAL A 14 -8.52 10.71 10.87
CA VAL A 14 -7.83 10.77 9.56
C VAL A 14 -6.32 10.86 9.75
N GLU A 15 -5.91 11.55 10.80
CA GLU A 15 -4.53 11.79 11.22
C GLU A 15 -3.80 10.49 11.62
N ASP A 16 -4.56 9.48 12.03
CA ASP A 16 -4.04 8.15 12.35
C ASP A 16 -3.68 7.33 11.10
N VAL A 17 -4.19 7.71 9.92
CA VAL A 17 -3.99 6.96 8.68
C VAL A 17 -2.71 7.41 8.00
N TYR A 18 -1.72 6.50 7.91
CA TYR A 18 -0.53 6.78 7.10
C TYR A 18 -0.93 6.98 5.63
N CYS A 19 -0.53 8.10 5.02
CA CYS A 19 -0.87 8.42 3.63
C CYS A 19 0.40 8.72 2.81
N GLN A 20 0.54 8.06 1.66
CA GLN A 20 1.56 8.33 0.65
C GLN A 20 0.90 8.37 -0.73
N GLY A 21 1.11 9.46 -1.47
CA GLY A 21 0.58 9.63 -2.83
C GLY A 21 1.38 8.88 -3.90
N ILE A 22 0.99 9.10 -5.16
CA ILE A 22 1.58 8.44 -6.34
C ILE A 22 2.55 9.33 -7.13
N ALA A 23 2.87 10.53 -6.62
CA ALA A 23 3.62 11.55 -7.37
C ALA A 23 5.05 11.13 -7.79
N ARG A 24 5.66 10.15 -7.12
CA ARG A 24 7.01 9.65 -7.43
C ARG A 24 7.02 8.46 -8.38
N ILE A 25 5.86 7.93 -8.76
CA ILE A 25 5.76 6.75 -9.62
C ILE A 25 6.00 7.18 -11.05
N THR A 26 6.91 6.49 -11.73
CA THR A 26 7.27 6.77 -13.13
C THR A 26 6.91 5.60 -14.05
N GLU A 27 7.02 5.82 -15.35
CA GLU A 27 6.84 4.76 -16.37
C GLU A 27 7.78 3.56 -16.19
N HIS A 28 8.98 3.79 -15.63
CA HIS A 28 9.93 2.72 -15.33
C HIS A 28 9.36 1.78 -14.27
N ASP A 29 8.70 2.32 -13.25
CA ASP A 29 8.10 1.50 -12.19
C ASP A 29 7.00 0.59 -12.75
N PHE A 30 6.15 1.09 -13.67
CA PHE A 30 5.16 0.27 -14.35
C PHE A 30 5.78 -0.82 -15.24
N ARG A 31 6.89 -0.50 -15.92
CA ARG A 31 7.62 -1.47 -16.75
C ARG A 31 8.17 -2.61 -15.90
N TYR A 32 8.80 -2.29 -14.77
CA TYR A 32 9.32 -3.29 -13.84
C TYR A 32 8.22 -4.06 -13.14
N ALA A 33 7.12 -3.41 -12.74
CA ALA A 33 5.97 -4.10 -12.18
C ALA A 33 5.51 -5.21 -13.12
N LYS A 34 5.29 -4.89 -14.40
CA LYS A 34 4.86 -5.87 -15.41
C LYS A 34 5.87 -7.01 -15.60
N GLU A 35 7.16 -6.70 -15.69
CA GLU A 35 8.21 -7.72 -15.82
C GLU A 35 8.30 -8.65 -14.61
N LEU A 36 8.00 -8.13 -13.42
CA LEU A 36 8.01 -8.87 -12.17
C LEU A 36 6.69 -9.60 -11.88
N GLY A 37 5.65 -9.45 -12.72
CA GLY A 37 4.32 -10.06 -12.53
C GLY A 37 3.41 -9.31 -11.54
N TYR A 38 3.56 -7.98 -11.46
CA TYR A 38 2.79 -7.09 -10.57
C TYR A 38 2.13 -5.96 -11.35
N GLU A 39 1.08 -5.41 -10.75
CA GLU A 39 0.47 -4.13 -11.09
C GLU A 39 0.74 -3.12 -9.98
N ILE A 40 0.72 -1.83 -10.33
CA ILE A 40 0.83 -0.75 -9.34
C ILE A 40 -0.55 -0.19 -9.05
N LYS A 41 -0.99 -0.24 -7.78
CA LYS A 41 -2.28 0.31 -7.33
C LYS A 41 -2.09 1.21 -6.11
N LEU A 42 -2.88 2.27 -6.02
CA LEU A 42 -3.02 3.04 -4.78
C LEU A 42 -4.07 2.35 -3.91
N LEU A 43 -3.66 1.67 -2.84
CA LEU A 43 -4.58 0.93 -1.98
C LEU A 43 -4.75 1.61 -0.63
N ALA A 44 -5.99 1.63 -0.15
CA ALA A 44 -6.33 1.85 1.25
C ALA A 44 -6.45 0.49 1.95
N ILE A 45 -5.58 0.23 2.91
CA ILE A 45 -5.45 -1.06 3.59
C ILE A 45 -5.76 -0.86 5.07
N ALA A 46 -6.66 -1.70 5.59
CA ALA A 46 -6.97 -1.79 7.00
C ALA A 46 -6.88 -3.26 7.45
N LYS A 47 -6.01 -3.57 8.42
CA LYS A 47 -5.82 -4.93 8.95
C LYS A 47 -5.94 -4.90 10.48
N LYS A 48 -6.67 -5.86 11.06
CA LYS A 48 -6.79 -6.02 12.52
C LYS A 48 -5.79 -7.08 12.98
N GLY A 49 -4.85 -6.70 13.82
CA GLY A 49 -3.93 -7.61 14.50
C GLY A 49 -4.28 -7.82 15.97
N ASP A 50 -3.36 -8.46 16.69
CA ASP A 50 -3.44 -8.71 18.13
C ASP A 50 -3.33 -7.39 18.91
N GLY A 51 -4.47 -6.76 19.15
CA GLY A 51 -4.58 -5.53 19.94
C GLY A 51 -4.39 -4.22 19.15
N SER A 52 -3.89 -4.27 17.91
CA SER A 52 -3.67 -3.09 17.06
C SER A 52 -4.42 -3.15 15.72
N ILE A 53 -4.49 -1.99 15.06
CA ILE A 53 -5.06 -1.83 13.73
C ILE A 53 -4.00 -1.18 12.82
N GLU A 54 -3.75 -1.77 11.65
CA GLU A 54 -3.09 -1.07 10.55
C GLU A 54 -4.13 -0.23 9.81
N ALA A 55 -3.83 1.03 9.52
CA ALA A 55 -4.63 1.89 8.68
C ALA A 55 -3.69 2.73 7.79
N ARG A 56 -3.65 2.45 6.49
CA ARG A 56 -2.69 3.07 5.57
C ARG A 56 -3.21 3.20 4.15
N VAL A 57 -2.76 4.23 3.46
CA VAL A 57 -3.00 4.48 2.04
C VAL A 57 -1.66 4.75 1.37
N HIS A 58 -1.25 3.91 0.44
CA HIS A 58 0.00 4.09 -0.31
C HIS A 58 -0.01 3.30 -1.61
N PRO A 59 0.85 3.65 -2.59
CA PRO A 59 1.06 2.77 -3.73
C PRO A 59 1.59 1.41 -3.29
N VAL A 60 1.16 0.37 -3.98
CA VAL A 60 1.63 -1.00 -3.79
C VAL A 60 1.88 -1.67 -5.12
N PHE A 61 2.86 -2.56 -5.12
CA PHE A 61 2.96 -3.64 -6.10
C PHE A 61 2.02 -4.75 -5.63
N ILE A 62 1.05 -5.11 -6.46
CA ILE A 62 0.10 -6.21 -6.21
C ILE A 62 0.24 -7.25 -7.31
N PRO A 63 0.32 -8.56 -7.01
CA PRO A 63 0.42 -9.59 -8.04
C PRO A 63 -0.73 -9.48 -9.05
N GLU A 64 -0.42 -9.65 -10.33
CA GLU A 64 -1.40 -9.48 -11.42
C GLU A 64 -2.61 -10.42 -11.33
N ASP A 65 -2.44 -11.56 -10.66
CA ASP A 65 -3.48 -12.57 -10.46
C ASP A 65 -4.57 -12.13 -9.47
N PHE A 66 -4.30 -11.10 -8.64
CA PHE A 66 -5.26 -10.63 -7.64
C PHE A 66 -6.39 -9.84 -8.30
N LEU A 67 -7.62 -10.02 -7.82
CA LEU A 67 -8.80 -9.32 -8.37
C LEU A 67 -8.64 -7.79 -8.31
N LEU A 68 -8.04 -7.26 -7.24
CA LEU A 68 -7.78 -5.83 -7.10
C LEU A 68 -6.79 -5.29 -8.13
N ALA A 69 -5.87 -6.12 -8.66
CA ALA A 69 -4.94 -5.72 -9.71
C ALA A 69 -5.69 -5.43 -11.03
N LYS A 70 -6.81 -6.12 -11.27
CA LYS A 70 -7.62 -6.06 -12.49
C LYS A 70 -8.58 -4.87 -12.52
N VAL A 71 -8.73 -4.14 -11.41
CA VAL A 71 -9.60 -2.96 -11.32
C VAL A 71 -8.93 -1.78 -12.01
N GLY A 72 -9.58 -1.23 -13.03
CA GLY A 72 -9.04 -0.15 -13.84
C GLY A 72 -10.07 0.94 -14.15
N GLY A 73 -9.60 2.04 -14.73
CA GLY A 73 -10.45 3.17 -15.10
C GLY A 73 -11.03 3.90 -13.88
N VAL A 74 -12.31 4.25 -13.97
CA VAL A 74 -13.05 5.00 -12.93
C VAL A 74 -13.70 4.10 -11.86
N TYR A 75 -13.45 2.80 -11.94
CA TYR A 75 -14.03 1.83 -11.02
C TYR A 75 -13.23 1.75 -9.73
N ASN A 76 -13.96 1.58 -8.63
CA ASN A 76 -13.41 1.27 -7.33
C ASN A 76 -13.75 -0.18 -6.96
N ALA A 77 -12.92 -0.76 -6.10
CA ALA A 77 -13.22 -2.02 -5.47
C ALA A 77 -12.85 -2.01 -3.99
N VAL A 78 -13.66 -2.70 -3.18
CA VAL A 78 -13.45 -2.89 -1.75
C VAL A 78 -13.47 -4.38 -1.48
N GLN A 79 -12.32 -4.94 -1.08
CA GLN A 79 -12.23 -6.32 -0.61
C GLN A 79 -12.36 -6.34 0.91
N ILE A 80 -13.25 -7.17 1.43
CA ILE A 80 -13.43 -7.44 2.85
C ILE A 80 -13.08 -8.90 3.10
N GLU A 81 -12.35 -9.17 4.17
CA GLU A 81 -12.04 -10.52 4.62
C GLU A 81 -12.57 -10.71 6.04
N GLY A 82 -13.43 -11.71 6.23
CA GLY A 82 -14.01 -12.04 7.53
C GLY A 82 -13.90 -13.53 7.83
N ASP A 83 -13.85 -13.86 9.12
CA ASP A 83 -13.53 -15.20 9.63
C ASP A 83 -14.41 -16.33 9.05
N LEU A 84 -15.70 -16.05 8.82
CA LEU A 84 -16.68 -17.04 8.31
C LEU A 84 -17.01 -16.86 6.82
N VAL A 85 -17.08 -15.61 6.35
CA VAL A 85 -17.48 -15.30 4.96
C VAL A 85 -16.30 -15.39 3.98
N GLY A 86 -15.07 -15.42 4.49
CA GLY A 86 -13.87 -15.36 3.67
C GLY A 86 -13.74 -14.01 2.95
N LYS A 87 -13.23 -14.04 1.72
CA LYS A 87 -12.98 -12.84 0.90
C LYS A 87 -14.23 -12.48 0.09
N VAL A 88 -14.72 -11.26 0.26
CA VAL A 88 -15.83 -10.66 -0.49
C VAL A 88 -15.32 -9.40 -1.19
N LEU A 89 -15.64 -9.26 -2.47
CA LEU A 89 -15.25 -8.10 -3.28
C LEU A 89 -16.51 -7.33 -3.71
N PHE A 90 -16.55 -6.04 -3.38
CA PHE A 90 -17.51 -5.08 -3.93
C PHE A 90 -16.83 -4.30 -5.04
N TYR A 91 -17.45 -4.22 -6.21
CA TYR A 91 -16.90 -3.56 -7.39
C TYR A 91 -17.96 -2.67 -8.04
N GLY A 92 -17.58 -1.45 -8.43
CA GLY A 92 -18.50 -0.51 -9.09
C GLY A 92 -17.88 0.87 -9.28
N GLU A 93 -18.65 1.79 -9.87
CA GLU A 93 -18.24 3.19 -10.00
C GLU A 93 -18.24 3.86 -8.62
N GLY A 94 -17.08 4.35 -8.18
CA GLY A 94 -16.95 4.98 -6.87
C GLY A 94 -16.91 6.51 -6.91
N ALA A 95 -17.05 7.11 -8.08
CA ALA A 95 -17.15 8.54 -8.28
C ALA A 95 -18.12 8.84 -9.44
N GLY A 96 -18.70 10.04 -9.43
CA GLY A 96 -19.67 10.48 -10.44
C GLY A 96 -21.01 10.89 -9.84
N ALA A 97 -21.71 11.78 -10.53
CA ALA A 97 -22.95 12.37 -10.01
C ALA A 97 -24.05 11.33 -9.78
N LEU A 98 -24.25 10.40 -10.71
CA LEU A 98 -25.30 9.37 -10.61
C LEU A 98 -25.00 8.31 -9.54
N PRO A 99 -23.82 7.67 -9.48
CA PRO A 99 -23.49 6.72 -8.42
C PRO A 99 -23.59 7.34 -7.01
N THR A 100 -23.11 8.57 -6.85
CA THR A 100 -23.18 9.30 -5.57
C THR A 100 -24.63 9.62 -5.18
N SER A 101 -25.44 10.07 -6.15
CA SER A 101 -26.87 10.37 -5.90
C SER A 101 -27.64 9.12 -5.49
N SER A 102 -27.32 7.96 -6.05
CA SER A 102 -27.95 6.68 -5.69
C SER A 102 -27.75 6.35 -4.21
N ALA A 103 -26.53 6.51 -3.68
CA ALA A 103 -26.23 6.29 -2.26
C ALA A 103 -27.01 7.26 -1.35
N ILE A 104 -27.06 8.55 -1.71
CA ILE A 104 -27.80 9.56 -0.95
C ILE A 104 -29.30 9.21 -0.90
N VAL A 105 -29.90 8.86 -2.03
CA VAL A 105 -31.34 8.52 -2.09
C VAL A 105 -31.64 7.26 -1.27
N ALA A 106 -30.76 6.26 -1.27
CA ALA A 106 -30.92 5.06 -0.45
C ALA A 106 -30.97 5.40 1.06
N ASP A 107 -30.05 6.26 1.53
CA ASP A 107 -30.02 6.71 2.93
C ASP A 107 -31.28 7.51 3.30
N VAL A 108 -31.74 8.40 2.42
CA VAL A 108 -32.98 9.18 2.63
C VAL A 108 -34.20 8.27 2.74
N ILE A 109 -34.31 7.26 1.87
CA ILE A 109 -35.41 6.28 1.92
C ILE A 109 -35.35 5.47 3.22
N ALA A 110 -34.17 4.99 3.62
CA ALA A 110 -34.00 4.25 4.86
C ALA A 110 -34.40 5.09 6.10
N LEU A 111 -34.02 6.37 6.12
CA LEU A 111 -34.44 7.30 7.16
C LEU A 111 -35.96 7.52 7.17
N ALA A 112 -36.58 7.73 6.00
CA ALA A 112 -38.02 7.91 5.88
C ALA A 112 -38.80 6.67 6.37
N GLN A 113 -38.33 5.47 6.05
CA GLN A 113 -38.93 4.22 6.52
C GLN A 113 -38.82 4.07 8.04
N ASN A 114 -37.68 4.43 8.63
CA ASN A 114 -37.48 4.42 10.08
C ASN A 114 -38.45 5.38 10.79
N ILE A 115 -38.59 6.62 10.28
CA ILE A 115 -39.53 7.62 10.82
C ILE A 115 -40.97 7.12 10.72
N SER A 116 -41.38 6.64 9.54
CA SER A 116 -42.74 6.13 9.29
C SER A 116 -43.08 4.94 10.19
N SER A 117 -42.11 4.09 10.48
CA SER A 117 -42.28 2.91 11.34
C SER A 117 -42.12 3.21 12.84
N GLY A 118 -41.92 4.48 13.24
CA GLY A 118 -41.65 4.86 14.63
C GLY A 118 -40.34 4.28 15.21
N ARG A 119 -39.43 3.79 14.36
CA ARG A 119 -38.15 3.21 14.78
C ARG A 119 -37.16 4.34 15.05
N LYS A 120 -36.57 4.35 16.25
CA LYS A 120 -35.40 5.18 16.52
C LYS A 120 -34.20 4.58 15.76
N ASN A 121 -33.31 5.44 15.27
CA ASN A 121 -32.12 4.98 14.57
C ASN A 121 -31.22 4.22 15.57
N THR A 122 -31.15 2.89 15.47
CA THR A 122 -30.44 2.01 16.43
C THR A 122 -28.99 1.75 16.04
N ALA A 123 -28.52 2.24 14.90
CA ALA A 123 -27.14 2.07 14.45
C ALA A 123 -26.19 3.02 15.21
N GLN A 124 -26.04 2.82 16.53
CA GLN A 124 -24.94 3.41 17.27
C GLN A 124 -23.74 2.47 17.19
N LEU A 125 -22.68 2.92 16.51
CA LEU A 125 -21.38 2.28 16.61
C LEU A 125 -20.92 2.37 18.07
N THR A 126 -20.99 1.26 18.78
CA THR A 126 -20.51 1.19 20.16
C THR A 126 -19.04 0.81 20.12
N PHE A 127 -18.16 1.76 20.44
CA PHE A 127 -16.73 1.54 20.51
C PHE A 127 -16.36 0.92 21.87
N LEU A 128 -16.61 -0.38 22.02
CA LEU A 128 -16.47 -1.07 23.31
C LEU A 128 -15.01 -1.12 23.80
N ARG A 129 -14.03 -1.14 22.87
CA ARG A 129 -12.59 -1.18 23.19
C ARG A 129 -11.79 -0.47 22.09
N PRO A 130 -11.26 0.74 22.34
CA PRO A 130 -10.37 1.39 21.37
C PRO A 130 -9.11 0.54 21.17
N LYS A 131 -8.74 0.30 19.93
CA LYS A 131 -7.49 -0.37 19.57
C LYS A 131 -6.44 0.65 19.16
N ALA A 132 -5.18 0.38 19.49
CA ALA A 132 -4.08 1.23 19.08
C ALA A 132 -3.87 1.15 17.57
N ILE A 133 -3.60 2.29 16.94
CA ILE A 133 -3.20 2.32 15.53
C ILE A 133 -1.70 2.02 15.46
N LYS A 134 -1.35 1.01 14.67
CA LYS A 134 0.02 0.56 14.51
C LYS A 134 0.77 1.56 13.63
N PRO A 135 1.92 2.12 14.08
CA PRO A 135 2.68 3.06 13.28
C PRO A 135 3.26 2.38 12.04
N ILE A 136 3.39 3.13 10.95
CA ILE A 136 3.91 2.60 9.68
C ILE A 136 5.30 1.97 9.83
N SER A 137 6.13 2.46 10.75
CA SER A 137 7.48 1.95 11.04
C SER A 137 7.49 0.49 11.52
N GLU A 138 6.39 0.00 12.08
CA GLU A 138 6.25 -1.38 12.54
C GLU A 138 5.61 -2.31 11.51
N LEU A 139 5.24 -1.80 10.33
CA LEU A 139 4.75 -2.61 9.23
C LEU A 139 5.81 -3.64 8.83
N VAL A 140 5.38 -4.88 8.60
CA VAL A 140 6.21 -5.94 8.03
C VAL A 140 5.61 -6.32 6.69
N THR A 141 6.32 -6.02 5.61
CA THR A 141 5.91 -6.36 4.25
C THR A 141 7.11 -6.49 3.33
N ARG A 142 6.88 -6.87 2.07
CA ARG A 142 7.91 -6.91 1.03
C ARG A 142 8.05 -5.53 0.39
N TYR A 143 9.21 -5.26 -0.20
CA TYR A 143 9.52 -3.95 -0.77
C TYR A 143 10.13 -4.07 -2.16
N TYR A 144 9.73 -3.14 -3.02
CA TYR A 144 10.37 -2.81 -4.29
C TYR A 144 11.21 -1.55 -4.09
N LEU A 145 12.46 -1.60 -4.53
CA LEU A 145 13.41 -0.50 -4.48
C LEU A 145 14.05 -0.33 -5.87
N ARG A 146 13.95 0.87 -6.44
CA ARG A 146 14.61 1.25 -7.69
C ARG A 146 15.61 2.37 -7.44
N MET A 147 16.84 2.18 -7.90
CA MET A 147 17.95 3.11 -7.69
C MET A 147 18.73 3.32 -8.98
N SER A 148 19.18 4.55 -9.20
CA SER A 148 20.24 4.87 -10.15
C SER A 148 21.58 4.81 -9.42
N VAL A 149 22.52 4.05 -9.96
CA VAL A 149 23.83 3.81 -9.34
C VAL A 149 24.95 3.98 -10.36
N ALA A 150 26.18 4.15 -9.89
CA ALA A 150 27.35 4.16 -10.77
C ALA A 150 27.55 2.78 -11.43
N ASP A 151 27.84 2.76 -12.74
CA ASP A 151 28.14 1.50 -13.42
C ASP A 151 29.60 1.09 -13.20
N ARG A 152 29.85 0.41 -12.07
CA ARG A 152 31.16 -0.17 -11.76
C ARG A 152 31.03 -1.43 -10.90
N PRO A 153 32.02 -2.34 -10.93
CA PRO A 153 32.03 -3.52 -10.09
C PRO A 153 31.93 -3.19 -8.59
N GLY A 154 31.26 -4.06 -7.82
CA GLY A 154 31.16 -3.97 -6.36
C GLY A 154 30.02 -3.09 -5.82
N VAL A 155 29.28 -2.37 -6.68
CA VAL A 155 28.14 -1.53 -6.27
C VAL A 155 27.03 -2.34 -5.62
N LEU A 156 26.59 -3.42 -6.29
CA LEU A 156 25.58 -4.32 -5.73
C LEU A 156 26.02 -4.93 -4.38
N GLY A 157 27.31 -5.24 -4.23
CA GLY A 157 27.86 -5.76 -2.97
C GLY A 157 27.74 -4.77 -1.82
N GLN A 158 27.98 -3.48 -2.06
CA GLN A 158 27.81 -2.43 -1.05
C GLN A 158 26.33 -2.28 -0.65
N ILE A 159 25.43 -2.28 -1.63
CA ILE A 159 23.98 -2.17 -1.40
C ILE A 159 23.46 -3.40 -0.62
N ALA A 160 23.86 -4.60 -1.04
CA ALA A 160 23.50 -5.84 -0.37
C ALA A 160 24.03 -5.89 1.06
N LYS A 161 25.22 -5.34 1.31
CA LYS A 161 25.76 -5.21 2.67
C LYS A 161 24.88 -4.32 3.55
N VAL A 162 24.46 -3.14 3.08
CA VAL A 162 23.59 -2.24 3.85
C VAL A 162 22.26 -2.91 4.24
N LEU A 163 21.67 -3.69 3.32
CA LEU A 163 20.46 -4.47 3.58
C LEU A 163 20.74 -5.62 4.57
N GLY A 164 21.80 -6.39 4.33
CA GLY A 164 22.19 -7.54 5.15
C GLY A 164 22.54 -7.16 6.60
N ASP A 165 23.26 -6.05 6.80
CA ASP A 165 23.61 -5.52 8.13
C ASP A 165 22.35 -5.13 8.95
N ARG A 166 21.18 -5.03 8.30
CA ARG A 166 19.86 -4.79 8.91
C ARG A 166 18.91 -5.98 8.87
N SER A 167 19.43 -7.17 8.55
CA SER A 167 18.64 -8.40 8.42
C SER A 167 17.51 -8.29 7.39
N ILE A 168 17.74 -7.55 6.30
CA ILE A 168 16.81 -7.47 5.16
C ILE A 168 17.30 -8.43 4.08
N SER A 169 16.53 -9.49 3.83
CA SER A 169 16.84 -10.45 2.77
C SER A 169 16.33 -9.96 1.41
N ILE A 170 17.14 -10.16 0.38
CA ILE A 170 16.80 -9.87 -1.01
C ILE A 170 16.11 -11.08 -1.62
N SER A 171 14.97 -10.86 -2.26
CA SER A 171 14.20 -11.87 -2.99
C SER A 171 14.60 -11.93 -4.47
N SER A 172 14.85 -10.79 -5.09
CA SER A 172 15.38 -10.72 -6.47
C SER A 172 16.11 -9.41 -6.71
N VAL A 173 17.02 -9.43 -7.68
CA VAL A 173 17.76 -8.26 -8.18
C VAL A 173 17.67 -8.27 -9.69
N ILE A 174 17.37 -7.11 -10.27
CA ILE A 174 17.48 -6.85 -11.70
C ILE A 174 18.43 -5.67 -11.85
N GLN A 175 19.46 -5.83 -12.68
CA GLN A 175 20.31 -4.73 -13.13
C GLN A 175 20.09 -4.58 -14.63
N LYS A 176 19.51 -3.45 -15.04
CA LYS A 176 19.26 -3.13 -16.45
C LYS A 176 20.04 -1.89 -16.87
N GLU A 177 20.30 -1.85 -18.18
CA GLU A 177 20.78 -0.73 -18.99
C GLU A 177 21.86 0.14 -18.33
N THR A 178 23.07 0.06 -18.87
CA THR A 178 24.08 1.11 -18.67
C THR A 178 23.72 2.27 -19.59
N ASP A 179 23.45 3.43 -19.02
CA ASP A 179 23.53 4.66 -19.80
C ASP A 179 25.02 4.99 -19.97
N VAL A 180 25.54 4.68 -21.16
CA VAL A 180 26.95 4.88 -21.52
C VAL A 180 27.33 6.35 -21.46
N ALA A 181 26.39 7.28 -21.66
CA ALA A 181 26.64 8.72 -21.59
C ALA A 181 26.78 9.22 -20.15
N THR A 182 26.01 8.66 -19.21
CA THR A 182 26.04 9.07 -17.79
C THR A 182 26.86 8.14 -16.89
N GLN A 183 27.36 7.01 -17.42
CA GLN A 183 28.04 5.93 -16.67
C GLN A 183 27.22 5.47 -15.45
N THR A 184 25.91 5.40 -15.62
CA THR A 184 24.98 4.92 -14.59
C THR A 184 24.31 3.63 -15.04
N ALA A 185 23.93 2.82 -14.05
CA ALA A 185 23.12 1.62 -14.22
C ALA A 185 21.90 1.71 -13.31
N GLU A 186 20.81 1.05 -13.70
CA GLU A 186 19.62 0.96 -12.87
C GLU A 186 19.61 -0.38 -12.13
N ILE A 187 19.47 -0.32 -10.80
CA ILE A 187 19.31 -1.50 -9.95
C ILE A 187 17.89 -1.49 -9.36
N VAL A 188 17.19 -2.59 -9.57
CA VAL A 188 15.90 -2.89 -8.97
C VAL A 188 16.05 -4.07 -8.03
N ILE A 189 15.56 -3.91 -6.80
CA ILE A 189 15.61 -4.91 -5.74
C ILE A 189 14.21 -5.18 -5.23
N MET A 190 13.85 -6.46 -5.15
CA MET A 190 12.70 -6.93 -4.39
C MET A 190 13.18 -7.57 -3.10
N THR A 191 12.56 -7.26 -1.97
CA THR A 191 12.91 -7.86 -0.67
C THR A 191 11.96 -9.00 -0.29
N HIS A 192 12.42 -9.84 0.64
CA HIS A 192 11.52 -10.61 1.51
C HIS A 192 10.84 -9.68 2.53
N PRO A 193 9.85 -10.17 3.31
CA PRO A 193 9.22 -9.37 4.35
C PRO A 193 10.25 -8.80 5.33
N ALA A 194 10.22 -7.48 5.51
CA ALA A 194 11.09 -6.75 6.42
C ALA A 194 10.29 -5.68 7.18
N ARG A 195 10.80 -5.22 8.32
CA ARG A 195 10.20 -4.10 9.05
C ARG A 195 10.47 -2.79 8.32
N GLU A 196 9.45 -1.96 8.14
CA GLU A 196 9.53 -0.64 7.53
C GLU A 196 10.63 0.22 8.15
N GLN A 197 10.75 0.21 9.49
CA GLN A 197 11.80 0.94 10.19
C GLN A 197 13.20 0.59 9.69
N PHE A 198 13.49 -0.69 9.46
CA PHE A 198 14.80 -1.13 8.98
C PHE A 198 15.00 -0.77 7.51
N MET A 199 13.95 -0.85 6.68
CA MET A 199 14.02 -0.35 5.30
C MET A 199 14.34 1.14 5.27
N GLN A 200 13.63 1.96 6.04
CA GLN A 200 13.86 3.41 6.09
C GLN A 200 15.28 3.75 6.58
N GLN A 201 15.81 2.99 7.53
CA GLN A 201 17.21 3.13 7.96
C GLN A 201 18.21 2.71 6.87
N ALA A 202 17.91 1.65 6.12
CA ALA A 202 18.74 1.19 5.01
C ALA A 202 18.77 2.23 3.88
N LEU A 203 17.62 2.80 3.51
CA LEU A 203 17.53 3.86 2.50
C LEU A 203 18.40 5.08 2.88
N LYS A 204 18.32 5.54 4.13
CA LYS A 204 19.15 6.65 4.64
C LYS A 204 20.65 6.35 4.64
N GLU A 205 21.05 5.08 4.75
CA GLU A 205 22.46 4.70 4.64
C GLU A 205 22.89 4.57 3.18
N MET A 206 22.04 4.01 2.32
CA MET A 206 22.27 3.94 0.88
C MET A 206 22.43 5.31 0.23
N GLU A 207 21.64 6.31 0.64
CA GLU A 207 21.78 7.70 0.18
C GLU A 207 23.16 8.29 0.47
N LYS A 208 23.90 7.76 1.44
CA LYS A 208 25.25 8.22 1.79
C LYS A 208 26.34 7.48 1.01
N LEU A 209 26.00 6.41 0.30
CA LEU A 209 26.96 5.65 -0.48
C LEU A 209 27.34 6.45 -1.74
N PRO A 210 28.63 6.72 -2.01
CA PRO A 210 29.05 7.45 -3.22
C PRO A 210 28.67 6.76 -4.53
N VAL A 211 28.35 5.45 -4.47
CA VAL A 211 27.92 4.65 -5.62
C VAL A 211 26.43 4.81 -5.95
N VAL A 212 25.61 5.26 -5.00
CA VAL A 212 24.18 5.50 -5.22
C VAL A 212 24.01 6.95 -5.65
N LYS A 213 23.49 7.17 -6.86
CA LYS A 213 23.23 8.51 -7.39
C LYS A 213 21.88 9.01 -6.92
N GLU A 214 20.88 8.13 -6.97
CA GLU A 214 19.51 8.47 -6.58
C GLU A 214 18.76 7.21 -6.15
N ILE A 215 17.97 7.31 -5.07
CA ILE A 215 16.91 6.36 -4.77
C ILE A 215 15.65 6.82 -5.49
N CYS A 216 15.45 6.32 -6.70
CA CYS A 216 14.38 6.75 -7.59
C CYS A 216 13.00 6.45 -6.98
N ASN A 217 12.78 5.21 -6.51
CA ASN A 217 11.49 4.84 -5.89
C ASN A 217 11.58 3.73 -4.84
N PHE A 218 10.64 3.74 -3.91
CA PHE A 218 10.46 2.77 -2.83
C PHE A 218 8.97 2.51 -2.64
N ILE A 219 8.53 1.29 -3.00
CA ILE A 219 7.11 0.91 -3.01
C ILE A 219 6.93 -0.39 -2.24
N ARG A 220 5.84 -0.48 -1.46
CA ARG A 220 5.48 -1.67 -0.70
C ARG A 220 4.86 -2.71 -1.63
N VAL A 221 5.04 -3.99 -1.34
CA VAL A 221 4.48 -5.09 -2.13
C VAL A 221 3.45 -5.80 -1.26
N GLU A 222 2.21 -5.90 -1.71
CA GLU A 222 1.12 -6.57 -1.00
C GLU A 222 0.53 -7.68 -1.86
N GLY A 223 0.08 -8.76 -1.23
CA GLY A 223 -0.40 -9.96 -1.91
C GLY A 223 -0.07 -11.18 -1.09
#